data_AF-A0A2I0V866-F1
#
_entry.id   AF-A0A2I0V866-F1
#
_cell.length_a   1.000
_cell.length_b   1.000
_cell.length_c   1.000
_cell.angle_alpha   90.00
_cell.angle_beta   90.00
_cell.angle_gamma   90.00
#
_symmetry.space_group_name_H-M   'P 1'
#
loop_
_entity.id
_entity.type
_entity.pdbx_description
1 polymer ?
#
loop_
_entity_poly.entity_id
_entity_poly.type
_entity_poly.pdbx_seq_one_letter_code
_entity_poly.pdbx_strand_id
1 'polypeptide(L)'
;MAAVASETKKISKLQTIVAGLDQVSEDEKSGFISLVSRCLSGEAEHVEWSKILTPTDKVFMPYESLAIPHKDLEAIKKMLDKISQQEVWMQCPFTLDEPVQYP
;
A
#
# COMPACT_ATOMS: atom_id res chain seq x y z
N MET A 1 31.67 10.96 7.62
CA MET A 1 31.67 11.79 6.39
C MET A 1 32.02 11.02 5.11
N ALA A 2 32.81 9.92 5.14
CA ALA A 2 33.16 9.17 3.92
C ALA A 2 32.00 8.33 3.31
N ALA A 3 31.03 7.85 4.12
CA ALA A 3 29.92 7.02 3.65
C ALA A 3 28.91 7.77 2.76
N VAL A 4 28.49 8.96 3.19
CA VAL A 4 27.54 9.85 2.48
C VAL A 4 28.05 10.25 1.08
N ALA A 5 29.36 10.49 0.94
CA ALA A 5 29.98 10.81 -0.35
C ALA A 5 29.97 9.62 -1.33
N SER A 6 29.93 8.38 -0.83
CA SER A 6 29.83 7.17 -1.67
C SER A 6 28.39 6.91 -2.13
N GLU A 7 27.40 7.28 -1.33
CA GLU A 7 25.98 7.09 -1.59
C GLU A 7 25.46 8.09 -2.61
N THR A 8 25.87 9.36 -2.51
CA THR A 8 25.54 10.39 -3.52
C THR A 8 26.07 10.01 -4.90
N LYS A 9 27.29 9.47 -4.98
CA LYS A 9 27.88 8.99 -6.24
C LYS A 9 27.11 7.80 -6.85
N LYS A 10 26.56 6.90 -6.01
CA LYS A 10 25.72 5.79 -6.46
C LYS A 10 24.38 6.29 -7.01
N ILE A 11 23.76 7.26 -6.34
CA ILE A 11 22.50 7.89 -6.80
C ILE A 11 22.69 8.62 -8.13
N SER A 12 23.73 9.44 -8.28
CA SER A 12 23.98 10.14 -9.55
C SER A 12 24.20 9.16 -10.72
N LYS A 13 24.93 8.05 -10.49
CA LYS A 13 25.10 7.00 -11.50
C LYS A 13 23.77 6.32 -11.84
N LEU A 14 22.94 6.07 -10.83
CA LEU A 14 21.63 5.45 -11.01
C LEU A 14 20.69 6.35 -11.82
N GLN A 15 20.64 7.66 -11.52
CA GLN A 15 19.84 8.64 -12.27
C GLN A 15 20.19 8.62 -13.76
N THR A 16 21.48 8.56 -14.12
CA THR A 16 21.90 8.45 -15.52
C THR A 16 21.43 7.17 -16.19
N ILE A 17 21.50 6.02 -15.50
CA ILE A 17 21.04 4.73 -16.05
C ILE A 17 19.51 4.73 -16.21
N VAL A 18 18.79 5.25 -15.21
CA VAL A 18 17.33 5.30 -15.19
C VAL A 18 16.78 6.26 -16.25
N ALA A 19 17.46 7.37 -16.52
CA ALA A 19 17.08 8.29 -17.59
C ALA A 19 17.08 7.61 -18.97
N GLY A 20 17.99 6.66 -19.20
CA GLY A 20 18.11 5.91 -20.47
C GLY A 20 17.13 4.75 -20.63
N LEU A 21 16.17 4.55 -19.70
CA LEU A 21 15.15 3.51 -19.82
C LEU A 21 13.90 4.07 -20.51
N ASP A 22 13.74 3.81 -21.81
CA ASP A 22 12.60 4.31 -22.59
C ASP A 22 11.28 3.58 -22.31
N GLN A 23 11.33 2.40 -21.68
CA GLN A 23 10.14 1.58 -21.39
C GLN A 23 9.41 1.98 -20.11
N VAL A 24 9.99 2.91 -19.34
CA VAL A 24 9.50 3.30 -18.01
C VAL A 24 9.04 4.76 -18.08
N SER A 25 7.89 5.06 -17.50
CA SER A 25 7.38 6.43 -17.44
C SER A 25 8.26 7.31 -16.55
N GLU A 26 8.25 8.63 -16.79
CA GLU A 26 9.00 9.58 -15.95
C GLU A 26 8.53 9.53 -14.48
N ASP A 27 7.24 9.27 -14.24
CA ASP A 27 6.67 9.11 -12.91
C ASP A 27 7.29 7.90 -12.18
N GLU A 28 7.37 6.74 -12.84
CA GLU A 28 7.99 5.53 -12.28
C GLU A 28 9.49 5.72 -12.05
N LYS A 29 10.19 6.38 -12.97
CA LYS A 29 11.62 6.71 -12.80
C LYS A 29 11.84 7.58 -11.56
N SER A 30 11.02 8.61 -11.39
CA SER A 30 11.11 9.52 -10.24
C SER A 30 10.81 8.79 -8.92
N GLY A 31 9.78 7.93 -8.91
CA GLY A 31 9.40 7.12 -7.74
C GLY A 31 10.50 6.12 -7.37
N PHE A 32 11.09 5.45 -8.35
CA PHE A 32 12.20 4.52 -8.14
C PHE A 32 13.43 5.22 -7.55
N ILE A 33 13.84 6.37 -8.09
CA ILE A 33 14.96 7.15 -7.55
C ILE A 33 14.67 7.61 -6.11
N SER A 34 13.45 8.03 -5.81
CA SER A 34 13.03 8.42 -4.47
C SER A 34 13.17 7.26 -3.47
N LEU A 35 12.71 6.07 -3.85
CA LEU A 35 12.81 4.86 -3.02
C LEU A 35 14.26 4.46 -2.75
N VAL A 36 15.11 4.44 -3.78
CA VAL A 36 16.52 4.06 -3.61
C VAL A 36 17.29 5.12 -2.80
N SER A 37 16.98 6.41 -3.00
CA SER A 37 17.56 7.49 -2.20
C SER A 37 17.24 7.33 -0.72
N ARG A 38 15.98 7.02 -0.37
CA ARG A 38 15.58 6.72 1.01
C ARG A 38 16.32 5.50 1.57
N CYS A 39 16.47 4.45 0.78
CA CYS A 39 17.17 3.23 1.18
C CYS A 39 18.66 3.49 1.51
N LEU A 40 19.34 4.28 0.68
CA LEU A 40 20.76 4.59 0.85
C LEU A 40 21.02 5.66 1.92
N SER A 41 20.06 6.57 2.15
CA SER A 41 20.17 7.58 3.22
C SER A 41 20.33 6.94 4.60
N GLY A 42 19.79 5.73 4.81
CA GLY A 42 19.76 5.09 6.12
C GLY A 42 18.87 5.81 7.15
N GLU A 43 18.21 6.89 6.74
CA GLU A 43 17.17 7.62 7.47
C GLU A 43 15.87 6.81 7.47
N ALA A 44 15.92 5.66 8.12
CA ALA A 44 14.73 4.94 8.54
C ALA A 44 14.27 5.57 9.85
N GLU A 45 12.99 5.91 9.94
CA GLU A 45 12.38 6.18 11.25
C GLU A 45 12.55 4.93 12.11
N HIS A 46 13.48 4.98 13.06
CA HIS A 46 13.71 3.89 13.97
C HIS A 46 12.53 3.79 14.92
N VAL A 47 11.76 2.71 14.81
CA VAL A 47 10.65 2.44 15.71
C VAL A 47 11.21 1.99 17.04
N GLU A 48 11.14 2.85 18.05
CA GLU A 48 11.41 2.45 19.42
C GLU A 48 10.24 1.64 19.98
N TRP A 49 10.46 0.36 20.26
CA TRP A 49 9.44 -0.55 20.80
C TRP A 49 8.75 -0.03 22.07
N SER A 50 9.48 0.69 22.92
CA SER A 50 8.95 1.29 24.16
C SER A 50 7.91 2.40 23.93
N LYS A 51 7.88 3.00 22.73
CA LYS A 51 6.95 4.08 22.36
C LYS A 51 5.68 3.57 21.67
N ILE A 52 5.61 2.28 21.35
CA ILE A 52 4.43 1.68 20.71
C ILE A 52 3.34 1.49 21.76
N LEU A 53 2.15 2.05 21.48
CA LEU A 53 0.97 1.94 22.31
C LEU A 53 -0.13 1.18 21.57
N THR A 54 -0.95 0.43 22.30
CA THR A 54 -2.14 -0.20 21.73
C THR A 54 -3.12 0.89 21.27
N PRO A 55 -3.58 0.86 20.01
CA PRO A 55 -4.60 1.79 19.53
C PRO A 55 -5.86 1.71 20.39
N THR A 56 -6.39 2.87 20.79
CA THR A 56 -7.62 2.96 21.59
C THR A 56 -8.87 2.71 20.73
N ASP A 57 -9.99 2.39 21.37
CA ASP A 57 -11.31 2.13 20.75
C ASP A 57 -11.84 3.24 19.82
N LYS A 58 -11.24 4.45 19.87
CA LYS A 58 -11.53 5.56 18.95
C LYS A 58 -10.86 5.40 17.58
N VAL A 59 -9.72 4.71 17.52
CA VAL A 59 -8.93 4.44 16.32
C VAL A 59 -9.15 3.01 15.83
N PHE A 60 -9.45 2.10 16.76
CA PHE A 60 -9.74 0.71 16.48
C PHE A 60 -11.14 0.36 16.97
N MET A 61 -12.10 0.29 16.05
CA MET A 61 -13.49 -0.05 16.38
C MET A 61 -13.73 -1.55 16.11
N PRO A 62 -14.18 -2.33 17.10
CA PRO A 62 -14.59 -3.72 16.89
C PRO A 62 -15.68 -3.84 15.84
N TYR A 63 -15.64 -4.88 15.02
CA TYR A 63 -16.59 -5.07 13.92
C TYR A 63 -18.04 -5.18 14.42
N GLU A 64 -18.23 -5.81 15.57
CA GLU A 64 -19.51 -6.02 16.24
C GLU A 64 -20.14 -4.71 16.74
N SER A 65 -19.32 -3.66 16.91
CA SER A 65 -19.77 -2.33 17.30
C SER A 65 -20.10 -1.42 16.09
N LEU A 66 -19.84 -1.89 14.87
CA LEU A 66 -20.22 -1.16 13.66
C LEU A 66 -21.74 -1.12 13.54
N ALA A 67 -22.25 0.00 13.03
CA ALA A 67 -23.67 0.13 12.74
C ALA A 67 -24.10 -0.94 11.73
N ILE A 68 -25.19 -1.62 12.05
CA ILE A 68 -25.80 -2.62 11.16
C ILE A 68 -26.12 -1.93 9.82
N PRO A 69 -25.82 -2.56 8.67
CA PRO A 69 -26.12 -2.00 7.37
C PRO A 69 -27.59 -1.59 7.24
N HIS A 70 -27.85 -0.55 6.47
CA HIS A 70 -29.22 -0.13 6.15
C HIS A 70 -30.01 -1.30 5.54
N LYS A 71 -31.26 -1.50 5.98
CA LYS A 71 -32.13 -2.57 5.45
C LYS A 71 -32.75 -2.21 4.08
N ASP A 72 -32.65 -0.94 3.69
CA ASP A 72 -33.18 -0.43 2.43
C ASP A 72 -32.25 -0.74 1.26
N LEU A 73 -32.81 -1.34 0.21
CA LEU A 73 -32.09 -1.82 -0.96
C LEU A 73 -31.47 -0.65 -1.75
N GLU A 74 -32.19 0.47 -1.89
CA GLU A 74 -31.73 1.65 -2.63
C GLU A 74 -30.56 2.32 -1.91
N ALA A 75 -30.62 2.42 -0.58
CA ALA A 75 -29.51 2.92 0.24
C ALA A 75 -28.26 2.03 0.15
N ILE A 76 -28.42 0.70 0.20
CA ILE A 76 -27.30 -0.25 0.03
C ILE A 76 -26.69 -0.10 -1.37
N LYS A 77 -27.52 -0.06 -2.42
CA LYS A 77 -27.05 0.08 -3.81
C LYS A 77 -26.26 1.36 -4.01
N LYS A 78 -26.75 2.49 -3.48
CA LYS A 78 -26.03 3.77 -3.50
C LYS A 78 -24.69 3.72 -2.76
N MET A 79 -24.56 2.91 -1.70
CA MET A 79 -23.28 2.70 -1.02
C MET A 79 -22.33 1.83 -1.86
N LEU A 80 -22.84 0.77 -2.50
CA LEU A 80 -22.07 -0.13 -3.35
C LEU A 80 -21.56 0.57 -4.61
N ASP A 81 -22.38 1.43 -5.23
CA ASP A 81 -22.01 2.21 -6.43
C ASP A 81 -20.84 3.18 -6.17
N LYS A 82 -20.59 3.54 -4.90
CA LYS A 82 -19.44 4.39 -4.50
C LYS A 82 -18.15 3.60 -4.29
N ILE A 83 -18.23 2.27 -4.12
CA ILE A 83 -17.07 1.43 -3.90
C ILE A 83 -16.54 1.03 -5.28
N SER A 84 -15.32 1.47 -5.61
CA SER A 84 -14.68 1.27 -6.91
C SER A 84 -14.24 -0.18 -7.19
N GLN A 85 -14.85 -1.16 -6.53
CA GLN A 85 -14.51 -2.57 -6.66
C GLN A 85 -15.27 -3.26 -7.81
N GLN A 86 -16.20 -2.57 -8.49
CA GLN A 86 -17.09 -3.18 -9.48
C GLN A 86 -16.36 -3.87 -10.65
N GLU A 87 -15.12 -3.47 -10.95
CA GLU A 87 -14.29 -4.12 -11.96
C GLU A 87 -13.39 -5.24 -11.40
N VAL A 88 -13.05 -5.23 -10.10
CA VAL A 88 -12.17 -6.24 -9.49
C VAL A 88 -12.92 -7.55 -9.21
N TRP A 89 -14.18 -7.47 -8.79
CA TRP A 89 -15.02 -8.66 -8.54
C TRP A 89 -15.40 -9.42 -9.81
N MET A 90 -15.35 -8.79 -11.00
CA MET A 90 -15.60 -9.47 -12.27
C MET A 90 -14.39 -10.28 -12.77
N GLN A 91 -13.22 -10.13 -12.16
CA GLN A 91 -12.00 -10.88 -12.50
C GLN A 91 -11.71 -12.06 -11.55
N CYS A 92 -12.45 -12.21 -10.45
CA CYS A 92 -12.28 -13.33 -9.52
C CYS A 92 -13.40 -14.36 -9.72
N PRO A 93 -13.12 -15.61 -10.17
CA PRO A 93 -14.12 -16.65 -10.21
C PRO A 93 -14.38 -17.12 -8.77
N PHE A 94 -15.32 -16.48 -8.09
CA PHE A 94 -15.82 -16.96 -6.80
C PHE A 94 -16.79 -18.11 -7.09
N THR A 95 -16.27 -19.31 -7.33
CA THR A 95 -17.08 -20.53 -7.38
C THR A 95 -17.50 -20.87 -5.96
N LEU A 96 -18.73 -20.50 -5.61
CA LEU A 96 -19.41 -20.75 -4.33
C LEU A 96 -19.85 -22.21 -4.18
N ASP A 97 -19.03 -23.18 -4.59
CA ASP A 97 -19.37 -24.60 -4.45
C ASP A 97 -18.10 -25.47 -4.51
N GLU A 98 -17.29 -25.45 -3.46
CA GLU A 98 -16.49 -26.63 -3.12
C GLU A 98 -16.36 -26.74 -1.58
N PRO A 99 -16.89 -27.82 -0.97
CA PRO A 99 -16.71 -28.04 0.46
C PRO A 99 -15.24 -28.41 0.72
N VAL A 100 -14.52 -27.49 1.37
CA VAL A 100 -13.18 -27.75 1.89
C VAL A 100 -13.26 -28.90 2.89
N GLN A 101 -12.83 -30.10 2.49
CA GLN A 101 -12.57 -31.20 3.41
C GLN A 101 -11.18 -30.97 4.02
N TYR A 102 -11.14 -30.71 5.33
CA TYR A 102 -9.89 -30.67 6.09
C TYR A 102 -9.45 -32.10 6.47
N PRO A 103 -8.13 -32.37 6.54
CA PRO A 103 -7.59 -33.64 7.02
C PRO A 103 -7.82 -33.88 8.52
#